data_AF-A0A9Q0YZZ5-F1
#
_entry.id   AF-A0A9Q0YZZ5-F1
#
_cell.length_a   1.000
_cell.length_b   1.000
_cell.length_c   1.000
_cell.angle_alpha   90.00
_cell.angle_beta   90.00
_cell.angle_gamma   90.00
#
_symmetry.space_group_name_H-M   'P 1'
#
loop_
_entity.id
_entity.type
_entity.pdbx_description
1 polymer ?
#
loop_
_entity_poly.entity_id
_entity_poly.type
_entity_poly.pdbx_seq_one_letter_code
_entity_poly.pdbx_strand_id
1 'polypeptide(L)'
;MLSVWNSGELFKLRLGKAPLSCLIFTKISRLIDKIFPCFKLSAIPDFFSPFGFYFMYGLHLEGPLSGKLVGDLCQFVHNMATKTRDCKVIVTEVGGKEMLRLHNIPYWKSLSCPEDLWCIKAMKNEENTILQLPKTPPTTTSLFVDPREV
;
A
#
# COMPACT_ATOMS: atom_id res chain seq x y z
N MET A 1 5.96 -17.74 -4.49
CA MET A 1 4.52 -18.04 -4.61
C MET A 1 3.77 -16.80 -4.17
N LEU A 2 2.94 -16.22 -5.04
CA LEU A 2 2.17 -15.00 -4.74
C LEU A 2 0.83 -15.37 -4.11
N SER A 3 0.49 -14.74 -2.99
CA SER A 3 -0.83 -14.84 -2.36
C SER A 3 -1.58 -13.52 -2.48
N VAL A 4 -2.88 -13.58 -2.79
CA VAL A 4 -3.74 -12.40 -2.96
C VAL A 4 -4.84 -12.43 -1.92
N TRP A 5 -4.88 -11.41 -1.07
CA TRP A 5 -5.79 -11.32 0.07
C TRP A 5 -6.78 -10.17 -0.15
N ASN A 6 -8.08 -10.46 -0.06
CA ASN A 6 -9.12 -9.43 -0.02
C ASN A 6 -9.22 -8.87 1.41
N SER A 7 -8.27 -8.03 1.79
CA SER A 7 -8.26 -7.41 3.12
C SER A 7 -9.36 -6.38 3.30
N GLY A 8 -9.97 -5.89 2.22
CA GLY A 8 -10.97 -4.83 2.24
C GLY A 8 -12.29 -5.16 2.92
N GLU A 9 -12.57 -6.44 3.19
CA GLU A 9 -13.74 -6.88 3.96
C GLU A 9 -13.52 -6.77 5.48
N LEU A 10 -12.29 -7.04 5.94
CA LEU A 10 -11.93 -7.07 7.36
C LEU A 10 -11.29 -5.77 7.83
N PHE A 11 -10.46 -5.16 6.98
CA PHE A 11 -9.67 -3.98 7.28
C PHE A 11 -9.98 -2.86 6.30
N LYS A 12 -10.09 -1.64 6.82
CA LYS A 12 -10.19 -0.42 6.02
C LYS A 12 -8.99 0.47 6.31
N LEU A 13 -8.37 0.95 5.25
CA LEU A 13 -7.30 1.93 5.31
C LEU A 13 -7.87 3.34 5.31
N ARG A 14 -7.15 4.28 5.92
CA ARG A 14 -7.45 5.70 5.89
C ARG A 14 -6.14 6.46 5.89
N LEU A 15 -6.00 7.44 5.00
CA LEU A 15 -4.83 8.32 4.98
C LEU A 15 -4.87 9.25 6.20
N GLY A 16 -3.93 9.04 7.13
CA GLY A 16 -3.75 9.88 8.31
C GLY A 16 -2.76 11.02 8.07
N LYS A 17 -2.92 12.13 8.81
CA LYS A 17 -1.97 13.26 8.87
C LYS A 17 -1.57 13.87 7.50
N ALA A 18 -2.38 13.75 6.46
CA ALA A 18 -2.09 14.39 5.18
C ALA A 18 -2.23 15.92 5.29
N PRO A 19 -1.40 16.70 4.56
CA PRO A 19 -1.48 18.16 4.59
C PRO A 19 -2.80 18.66 3.99
N LEU A 20 -3.26 19.82 4.45
CA LEU A 20 -4.52 20.43 3.98
C LEU A 20 -4.52 20.68 2.46
N SER A 21 -3.36 20.96 1.88
CA SER A 21 -3.17 21.11 0.44
C SER A 21 -3.54 19.83 -0.34
N CYS A 22 -3.19 18.65 0.19
CA CYS A 22 -3.55 17.37 -0.41
C CYS A 22 -5.07 17.16 -0.39
N LEU A 23 -5.73 17.48 0.72
CA LEU A 23 -7.18 17.45 0.84
C LEU A 23 -7.85 18.33 -0.22
N ILE A 24 -7.41 19.57 -0.36
CA ILE A 24 -7.95 20.52 -1.34
C ILE A 24 -7.71 20.02 -2.77
N PHE A 25 -6.50 19.55 -3.07
CA PHE A 25 -6.15 19.03 -4.39
C PHE A 25 -7.03 17.86 -4.82
N THR A 26 -7.29 16.89 -3.93
CA THR A 26 -8.18 15.77 -4.24
C THR A 26 -9.64 16.19 -4.46
N LYS A 27 -10.11 17.25 -3.79
CA LYS A 27 -11.45 17.81 -4.02
C LYS A 27 -11.54 18.51 -5.37
N ILE A 28 -10.53 19.32 -5.72
CA ILE A 28 -10.45 20.01 -7.01
C ILE A 28 -10.35 19.00 -8.15
N SER A 29 -9.49 17.98 -8.04
CA SER A 29 -9.35 16.92 -9.05
C SER A 29 -10.69 16.22 -9.36
N ARG A 30 -11.46 15.88 -8.32
CA ARG A 30 -12.80 15.29 -8.48
C ARG A 30 -13.82 16.25 -9.08
N LEU A 31 -13.72 17.54 -8.77
CA LEU A 31 -14.61 18.54 -9.33
C LEU A 31 -14.34 18.73 -10.83
N ILE A 32 -13.08 18.80 -11.23
CA ILE A 32 -12.67 18.88 -12.63
C ILE A 32 -13.17 17.67 -13.42
N ASP A 33 -12.98 16.46 -12.89
CA ASP A 33 -13.45 15.24 -13.54
C ASP A 33 -14.97 15.23 -13.77
N LYS A 34 -15.75 15.75 -12.81
CA LYS A 34 -17.21 15.91 -12.94
C LYS A 34 -17.63 16.97 -13.97
N ILE A 35 -16.91 18.09 -14.04
CA ILE A 35 -17.26 19.22 -14.92
C ILE A 35 -16.79 18.94 -16.36
N PHE A 36 -15.66 18.25 -16.51
CA PHE A 36 -15.00 18.01 -17.79
C PHE A 36 -14.76 16.51 -18.04
N PRO A 37 -15.84 15.70 -18.16
CA PRO A 37 -15.72 14.26 -18.39
C PRO A 37 -15.02 13.92 -19.71
N CYS A 38 -14.95 14.89 -20.65
CA CYS A 38 -14.24 14.77 -21.91
C CYS A 38 -12.72 14.62 -21.75
N PHE A 39 -12.12 15.03 -20.62
CA PHE A 39 -10.67 14.98 -20.44
C PHE A 39 -10.13 13.59 -20.01
N LYS A 40 -10.98 12.60 -19.72
CA LYS A 40 -10.58 11.24 -19.27
C LYS A 40 -9.44 11.25 -18.24
N LEU A 41 -9.35 12.29 -17.42
CA LEU A 41 -8.35 12.39 -16.37
C LEU A 41 -8.75 11.39 -15.29
N SER A 42 -7.87 10.44 -14.98
CA SER A 42 -8.10 9.54 -13.85
C SER A 42 -8.11 10.39 -12.57
N ALA A 43 -9.29 10.72 -12.07
CA ALA A 43 -9.44 11.48 -10.84
C ALA A 43 -8.75 10.74 -9.70
N ILE A 44 -8.09 11.50 -8.82
CA ILE A 44 -7.43 10.90 -7.66
C ILE A 44 -8.52 10.34 -6.73
N PRO A 45 -8.44 9.04 -6.36
CA PRO A 45 -9.40 8.45 -5.45
C PRO A 45 -9.42 9.17 -4.10
N ASP A 46 -10.58 9.19 -3.46
CA ASP A 46 -10.69 9.74 -2.10
C ASP A 46 -10.06 8.79 -1.09
N PHE A 47 -8.83 9.06 -0.63
CA PHE A 47 -8.15 8.27 0.39
C PHE A 47 -8.42 8.75 1.83
N PHE A 48 -9.24 9.79 2.02
CA PHE A 48 -9.52 10.37 3.34
C PHE A 48 -10.69 9.70 4.06
N SER A 49 -11.63 9.16 3.29
CA SER A 49 -12.66 8.23 3.77
C SER A 49 -12.06 6.82 3.90
N PRO A 50 -12.50 6.00 4.87
CA PRO A 50 -12.07 4.60 4.96
C PRO A 50 -12.28 3.86 3.64
N PHE A 51 -11.30 3.07 3.21
CA PHE A 51 -11.35 2.33 1.94
C PHE A 51 -10.77 0.92 2.07
N GLY A 52 -11.28 0.00 1.25
CA GLY A 52 -10.77 -1.36 1.17
C GLY A 52 -9.54 -1.46 0.29
N PHE A 53 -8.81 -2.56 0.41
CA PHE A 53 -7.63 -2.84 -0.37
C PHE A 53 -7.43 -4.34 -0.56
N TYR A 54 -6.71 -4.69 -1.63
CA TYR A 54 -6.13 -6.02 -1.77
C TYR A 54 -4.67 -5.99 -1.31
N PHE A 55 -4.23 -7.07 -0.67
CA PHE A 55 -2.84 -7.27 -0.31
C PHE A 55 -2.24 -8.41 -1.11
N MET A 56 -1.18 -8.10 -1.86
CA MET A 56 -0.37 -9.02 -2.63
C MET A 56 0.88 -9.37 -1.79
N TYR A 57 0.96 -10.61 -1.34
CA TYR A 57 2.02 -11.08 -0.44
C TYR A 57 2.96 -12.07 -1.13
N GLY A 58 4.27 -11.96 -0.86
CA GLY A 58 5.27 -12.86 -1.43
C GLY A 58 5.59 -12.57 -2.89
N LEU A 59 5.53 -11.30 -3.30
CA LEU A 59 5.95 -10.88 -4.63
C LEU A 59 7.48 -11.03 -4.75
N HIS A 60 7.90 -11.85 -5.70
CA HIS A 60 9.31 -12.18 -5.93
C HIS A 60 9.59 -12.20 -7.42
N LEU A 61 10.70 -11.61 -7.85
CA LEU A 61 11.09 -11.58 -9.26
C LEU A 61 12.34 -12.42 -9.47
N GLU A 62 12.18 -13.51 -10.21
CA GLU A 62 13.28 -14.40 -10.58
C GLU A 62 13.19 -14.86 -12.02
N GLY A 63 14.32 -14.78 -12.73
CA GLY A 63 14.43 -15.15 -14.13
C GLY A 63 14.09 -14.03 -15.11
N PRO A 64 14.37 -14.25 -16.41
CA PRO A 64 14.34 -13.21 -17.44
C PRO A 64 12.94 -12.67 -17.77
N LEU A 65 11.88 -13.44 -17.50
CA LEU A 65 10.49 -13.07 -17.76
C LEU A 65 9.72 -12.63 -16.51
N SER A 66 10.39 -12.56 -15.35
CA SER A 66 9.76 -12.22 -14.07
C SER A 66 9.02 -10.89 -14.09
N GLY A 67 9.60 -9.87 -14.74
CA GLY A 67 8.99 -8.56 -14.86
C GLY A 67 7.63 -8.60 -15.58
N LYS A 68 7.58 -9.29 -16.72
CA LYS A 68 6.33 -9.46 -17.47
C LYS A 68 5.29 -10.23 -16.65
N LEU A 69 5.70 -11.34 -16.02
CA LEU A 69 4.82 -12.14 -15.16
C LEU A 69 4.23 -11.31 -14.02
N VAL A 70 5.06 -10.51 -13.33
CA VAL A 70 4.59 -9.64 -12.25
C VAL A 70 3.64 -8.57 -12.76
N GLY A 71 3.92 -7.95 -13.91
CA GLY A 71 3.00 -7.01 -14.55
C GLY A 71 1.64 -7.65 -14.84
N ASP A 72 1.63 -8.84 -15.44
CA ASP A 72 0.41 -9.60 -15.74
C ASP A 72 -0.36 -9.98 -14.45
N LEU A 73 0.35 -10.35 -13.37
CA LEU A 73 -0.26 -10.62 -12.06
C LEU A 73 -0.85 -9.37 -11.43
N CYS A 74 -0.14 -8.23 -11.47
CA CYS A 74 -0.68 -6.95 -11.00
C CYS A 74 -1.95 -6.56 -11.77
N GLN A 75 -1.96 -6.76 -13.10
CA GLN A 75 -3.14 -6.51 -13.93
C GLN A 75 -4.30 -7.46 -13.57
N PHE A 76 -4.00 -8.73 -13.31
CA PHE A 76 -5.00 -9.70 -12.87
C PHE A 76 -5.63 -9.29 -11.54
N VAL A 77 -4.82 -8.92 -10.54
CA VAL A 77 -5.33 -8.44 -9.24
C VAL A 77 -6.09 -7.14 -9.37
N HIS A 78 -5.62 -6.21 -10.22
CA HIS A 78 -6.36 -5.00 -10.58
C HIS A 78 -7.76 -5.31 -11.10
N ASN A 79 -7.89 -6.25 -12.05
CA ASN A 79 -9.18 -6.64 -12.60
C ASN A 79 -10.12 -7.32 -11.59
N MET A 80 -9.56 -7.94 -10.54
CA MET A 80 -10.36 -8.44 -9.41
C MET A 80 -10.79 -7.29 -8.49
N ALA A 81 -9.86 -6.40 -8.14
CA ALA A 81 -10.09 -5.26 -7.25
C ALA A 81 -11.16 -4.30 -7.80
N THR A 82 -11.20 -4.06 -9.12
CA THR A 82 -12.20 -3.20 -9.76
C THR A 82 -13.63 -3.72 -9.65
N LYS A 83 -13.82 -5.02 -9.40
CA LYS A 83 -15.15 -5.62 -9.15
C LYS A 83 -15.62 -5.42 -7.70
N THR A 84 -14.71 -5.00 -6.81
CA THR A 84 -15.00 -4.77 -5.39
C THR A 84 -15.33 -3.30 -5.16
N ARG A 85 -16.55 -3.02 -4.66
CA ARG A 85 -17.08 -1.64 -4.55
C ARG A 85 -16.19 -0.68 -3.75
N ASP A 86 -15.59 -1.16 -2.67
CA ASP A 86 -14.85 -0.31 -1.73
C ASP A 86 -13.34 -0.33 -1.93
N CYS A 87 -12.82 -1.13 -2.87
CA CYS A 87 -11.39 -1.28 -3.05
C CYS A 87 -10.80 -0.10 -3.83
N LYS A 88 -9.85 0.62 -3.23
CA LYS A 88 -9.19 1.77 -3.87
C LYS A 88 -7.72 1.56 -4.18
N VAL A 89 -7.06 0.61 -3.49
CA VAL A 89 -5.62 0.35 -3.68
C VAL A 89 -5.33 -1.14 -3.66
N ILE A 90 -4.22 -1.49 -4.30
CA ILE A 90 -3.55 -2.78 -4.14
C ILE A 90 -2.22 -2.49 -3.47
N VAL A 91 -1.94 -3.20 -2.39
CA VAL A 91 -0.72 -3.05 -1.61
C VAL A 91 0.13 -4.30 -1.80
N THR A 92 1.43 -4.13 -1.98
CA THR A 92 2.40 -5.22 -2.03
C THR A 92 3.63 -4.82 -1.26
N GLU A 93 4.23 -5.78 -0.57
CA GLU A 93 5.61 -5.65 -0.10
C GLU A 93 6.56 -5.93 -1.27
N VAL A 94 7.70 -5.23 -1.30
CA VAL A 94 8.76 -5.45 -2.28
C VAL A 94 10.10 -5.41 -1.54
N GLY A 95 10.85 -6.52 -1.59
CA GLY A 95 12.16 -6.56 -0.95
C GLY A 95 13.16 -5.58 -1.57
N GLY A 96 14.08 -5.04 -0.78
CA GLY A 96 15.03 -4.00 -1.23
C GLY A 96 15.87 -4.37 -2.48
N LYS A 97 16.20 -5.65 -2.66
CA LYS A 97 16.92 -6.12 -3.88
C LYS A 97 16.04 -6.05 -5.14
N GLU A 98 14.73 -6.25 -4.99
CA GLU A 98 13.75 -6.16 -6.07
C GLU A 98 13.34 -4.72 -6.37
N MET A 99 13.70 -3.77 -5.49
CA MET A 99 13.41 -2.36 -5.65
C MET A 99 14.04 -1.79 -6.95
N LEU A 100 15.21 -2.29 -7.34
CA LEU A 100 15.87 -1.95 -8.61
C LEU A 100 15.10 -2.45 -9.85
N ARG A 101 14.18 -3.40 -9.66
CA ARG A 101 13.34 -4.00 -10.70
C ARG A 101 11.89 -3.50 -10.67
N LEU A 102 11.61 -2.44 -9.89
CA LEU A 102 10.30 -1.78 -9.78
C LEU A 102 9.73 -1.28 -11.10
N HIS A 103 10.54 -1.12 -12.16
CA HIS A 103 10.05 -0.71 -13.47
C HIS A 103 8.95 -1.64 -14.02
N ASN A 104 8.88 -2.89 -13.54
CA ASN A 104 7.88 -3.87 -13.93
C ASN A 104 6.62 -3.89 -13.05
N ILE A 105 6.65 -3.23 -11.89
CA ILE A 105 5.51 -3.16 -10.98
C ILE A 105 4.82 -1.82 -11.21
N PRO A 106 3.56 -1.77 -11.66
CA PRO A 106 2.84 -0.51 -11.78
C PRO A 106 2.55 0.04 -10.38
N TYR A 107 3.16 1.18 -10.03
CA TYR A 107 3.01 1.78 -8.70
C TYR A 107 2.88 3.30 -8.74
N TRP A 108 2.25 3.85 -7.70
CA TRP A 108 2.18 5.29 -7.51
C TRP A 108 3.29 5.77 -6.59
N LYS A 109 4.28 6.49 -7.15
CA LYS A 109 5.47 6.95 -6.42
C LYS A 109 5.14 7.71 -5.14
N SER A 110 4.09 8.54 -5.17
CA SER A 110 3.65 9.33 -4.01
C SER A 110 3.02 8.52 -2.88
N LEU A 111 2.57 7.29 -3.16
CA LEU A 111 1.97 6.38 -2.16
C LEU A 111 2.91 5.24 -1.78
N SER A 112 4.11 5.18 -2.35
CA SER A 112 5.08 4.14 -2.05
C SER A 112 6.06 4.62 -1.00
N CYS A 113 6.32 3.75 -0.02
CA CYS A 113 7.26 3.99 1.06
C CYS A 113 8.52 3.16 0.76
N PRO A 114 9.67 3.78 0.50
CA PRO A 114 10.94 3.03 0.37
C PRO A 114 11.43 2.49 1.71
N GLU A 115 10.98 3.08 2.83
CA GLU A 115 11.31 2.60 4.17
C GLU A 115 10.35 1.51 4.63
N ASP A 116 10.91 0.38 5.08
CA ASP A 116 10.15 -0.63 5.82
C ASP A 116 9.77 -0.07 7.21
N LEU A 117 8.48 0.25 7.39
CA LEU A 117 7.96 0.67 8.68
C LEU A 117 7.55 -0.56 9.51
N TRP A 118 8.47 -1.03 10.34
CA TRP A 118 8.19 -2.05 11.35
C TRP A 118 7.47 -1.42 12.55
N CYS A 119 6.15 -1.59 12.61
CA CYS A 119 5.39 -1.24 13.81
C CYS A 119 5.43 -2.39 14.81
N ILE A 120 6.38 -2.37 15.73
CA ILE A 120 6.40 -3.30 16.86
C ILE A 120 5.32 -2.85 17.86
N LYS A 121 4.25 -3.65 17.99
CA LYS A 121 3.24 -3.43 19.02
C LYS A 121 3.83 -3.87 20.36
N ALA A 122 4.02 -2.94 21.28
CA ALA A 122 4.40 -3.28 22.65
C ALA A 122 3.27 -4.09 23.28
N MET A 123 3.55 -5.37 23.57
CA MET A 123 2.66 -6.19 24.38
C MET A 123 2.75 -5.66 25.80
N LYS A 124 1.62 -5.16 26.32
CA LYS A 124 1.51 -4.51 27.62
C LYS A 124 2.02 -5.46 28.71
N ASN A 125 3.22 -5.21 29.23
CA ASN A 125 3.55 -5.57 30.59
C ASN A 125 3.75 -4.27 31.36
N GLU A 126 2.78 -4.02 32.23
CA GLU A 126 2.78 -3.11 33.38
C GLU A 126 3.46 -1.74 33.24
N GLU A 127 2.59 -0.73 33.21
CA GLU A 127 2.73 0.59 33.82
C GLU A 127 4.05 1.39 33.68
N ASN A 128 3.87 2.58 33.08
CA ASN A 128 4.67 3.78 33.35
C ASN A 128 6.07 3.87 32.75
N THR A 129 6.22 3.66 31.45
CA THR A 129 7.36 4.25 30.74
C THR A 129 6.96 4.84 29.40
N ILE A 130 6.60 6.12 29.45
CA ILE A 130 6.83 7.08 28.37
C ILE A 130 8.36 7.12 28.17
N LEU A 131 8.92 6.16 27.45
CA LEU A 131 10.33 6.16 27.08
C LEU A 131 10.44 6.28 25.57
N GLN A 132 10.78 7.50 25.17
CA GLN A 132 11.72 7.82 24.11
C GLN A 132 12.13 6.61 23.27
N LEU A 133 11.46 6.43 22.14
CA LEU A 133 11.91 5.52 21.09
C LEU A 133 13.33 5.96 20.66
N PRO A 134 14.39 5.17 20.93
CA PRO A 134 15.69 5.47 20.35
C PRO A 134 15.58 5.14 18.87
N LYS A 135 15.80 6.13 18.00
CA LYS A 135 16.21 5.89 16.61
C LYS A 135 17.54 5.15 16.65
N THR A 136 17.50 3.83 16.80
CA THR A 136 18.69 2.99 16.71
C THR A 136 18.94 2.66 15.23
N PRO A 137 20.19 2.73 14.76
CA PRO A 137 20.54 2.27 13.42
C PRO A 137 20.31 0.74 13.35
N PRO A 138 19.83 0.20 12.22
CA PRO A 138 19.29 -1.14 12.18
C PRO A 138 20.42 -2.15 12.31
N THR A 139 20.55 -2.76 13.48
CA THR A 139 21.39 -3.96 13.66
C THR A 139 20.55 -4.98 14.40
N THR A 140 20.04 -5.94 13.62
CA THR A 140 19.57 -7.27 14.03
C THR A 140 18.67 -7.30 15.27
N THR A 141 17.37 -7.08 15.08
CA THR A 141 16.27 -8.00 15.47
C THR A 141 14.96 -7.35 15.01
N SER A 142 14.65 -7.44 13.72
CA SER A 142 13.33 -7.07 13.21
C SER A 142 12.37 -8.24 13.47
N LEU A 143 11.40 -8.03 14.36
CA LEU A 143 10.31 -8.99 14.55
C LEU A 143 9.34 -8.86 13.37
N PHE A 144 9.38 -9.85 12.47
CA PHE A 144 8.35 -10.00 11.44
C PHE A 144 7.12 -10.64 12.06
N VAL A 145 6.10 -9.82 12.31
CA VAL A 145 4.77 -10.33 12.64
C VAL A 145 4.08 -10.60 11.32
N ASP A 146 4.06 -11.88 10.99
CA ASP A 146 3.40 -12.41 9.82
C ASP A 146 1.88 -12.27 9.97
N PRO A 147 1.17 -11.58 9.06
CA PRO A 147 -0.28 -11.49 9.12
C PRO A 147 -1.01 -12.83 8.94
N ARG A 148 -0.28 -13.93 8.64
CA ARG A 148 -0.80 -15.31 8.65
C ARG A 148 -0.96 -15.89 10.06
N GLU A 149 -0.32 -15.31 11.08
CA GLU A 149 -0.51 -15.70 12.47
C GLU A 149 -1.69 -14.94 13.07
N VAL A 150 -2.89 -15.39 12.73
CA VAL A 150 -4.15 -14.97 13.39
C VAL A 150 -4.36 -15.80 14.65
#